data_AF-A0A822CER0-F1
#
_entry.id   AF-A0A822CER0-F1
#
_cell.length_a   1.000
_cell.length_b   1.000
_cell.length_c   1.000
_cell.angle_alpha   90.00
_cell.angle_beta   90.00
_cell.angle_gamma   90.00
#
_symmetry.space_group_name_H-M   'P 1'
#
loop_
_entity.id
_entity.type
_entity.pdbx_description
1 polymer ?
#
loop_
_entity_poly.entity_id
_entity_poly.type
_entity_poly.pdbx_seq_one_letter_code
_entity_poly.pdbx_strand_id
1 'polypeptide(L)'
;ESGQHQFFIQDDKETADKIAEQILVEEPNSSVLSLDEVKQLPPETIVIAQFEDEFYRAVIQSDESADNVIVCYVDFGNTNSCPKTSLKQCSKQLSSYPNQSKRCQLYGILPD
;
A
#
# COMPACT_ATOMS: atom_id res chain seq x y z
N GLU A 1 8.61 -15.65 15.40
CA GLU A 1 8.32 -14.21 15.17
C GLU A 1 9.44 -13.61 14.33
N SER A 2 9.30 -13.56 13.00
CA SER A 2 10.42 -13.20 12.10
C SER A 2 10.56 -11.69 11.83
N GLY A 3 10.17 -10.83 12.79
CA GLY A 3 10.07 -9.37 12.56
C GLY A 3 10.52 -8.48 13.72
N GLN A 4 11.02 -9.02 14.83
CA GLN A 4 11.21 -8.28 16.09
C GLN A 4 12.25 -7.15 16.03
N HIS A 5 13.01 -7.02 14.94
CA HIS A 5 14.02 -5.98 14.74
C HIS A 5 13.90 -5.26 13.39
N GLN A 6 12.78 -5.43 12.69
CA GLN A 6 12.53 -4.75 11.42
C GLN A 6 11.56 -3.60 11.62
N PHE A 7 11.89 -2.45 11.06
CA PHE A 7 11.04 -1.27 11.03
C PHE A 7 11.11 -0.62 9.65
N PHE A 8 10.20 0.31 9.39
CA PHE A 8 10.18 1.07 8.14
C PHE A 8 10.46 2.53 8.41
N ILE A 9 11.21 3.16 7.51
CA ILE A 9 11.45 4.60 7.50
C ILE A 9 10.95 5.21 6.20
N GLN A 10 10.63 6.50 6.27
CA GLN A 10 10.44 7.39 5.12
C GLN A 10 11.52 8.47 5.20
N ASP A 11 12.38 8.57 4.18
CA ASP A 11 13.46 9.55 4.16
C ASP A 11 13.18 10.76 3.25
N ASP A 12 12.17 10.65 2.38
CA ASP A 12 11.70 11.75 1.52
C ASP A 12 10.29 12.17 1.93
N LYS A 13 10.24 13.10 2.89
CA LYS A 13 8.98 13.66 3.41
C LYS A 13 8.24 14.49 2.36
N GLU A 14 8.96 15.24 1.52
CA GLU A 14 8.33 16.12 0.53
C GLU A 14 7.53 15.31 -0.49
N THR A 15 8.10 14.20 -0.97
CA THR A 15 7.38 13.29 -1.87
C THR A 15 6.22 12.60 -1.17
N ALA A 16 6.39 12.17 0.10
CA ALA A 16 5.31 11.55 0.86
C ALA A 16 4.11 12.50 1.07
N ASP A 17 4.37 13.77 1.39
CA ASP A 17 3.33 14.79 1.53
C ASP A 17 2.58 15.00 0.20
N LYS A 18 3.30 15.11 -0.93
CA LYS A 18 2.70 15.25 -2.27
C LYS A 18 1.81 14.07 -2.64
N ILE A 19 2.22 12.84 -2.30
CA ILE A 19 1.40 11.64 -2.52
C ILE A 19 0.09 11.75 -1.74
N ALA A 20 0.16 12.08 -0.44
CA ALA A 20 -1.02 12.19 0.42
C ALA A 20 -2.00 13.26 -0.09
N GLU A 21 -1.49 14.45 -0.44
CA GLU A 21 -2.28 15.53 -1.03
C GLU A 21 -2.95 15.11 -2.34
N GLN A 22 -2.22 14.39 -3.18
CA GLN A 22 -2.73 13.94 -4.48
C GLN A 22 -3.79 12.83 -4.32
N ILE A 23 -3.61 11.89 -3.39
CA ILE A 23 -4.65 10.89 -3.07
C ILE A 23 -5.93 11.59 -2.61
N LEU A 24 -5.83 12.58 -1.72
CA LEU A 24 -6.99 13.31 -1.21
C LEU A 24 -7.82 13.97 -2.34
N VAL A 25 -7.17 14.38 -3.42
CA VAL A 25 -7.83 15.01 -4.58
C VAL A 25 -8.38 13.98 -5.57
N GLU A 26 -7.65 12.89 -5.82
CA GLU A 26 -7.97 11.92 -6.88
C GLU A 26 -8.89 10.79 -6.42
N GLU A 27 -8.76 10.35 -5.17
CA GLU A 27 -9.48 9.20 -4.61
C GLU A 27 -11.01 9.33 -4.70
N PRO A 28 -11.64 10.50 -4.44
CA PRO A 28 -13.09 10.65 -4.54
C PRO A 28 -13.65 10.38 -5.93
N ASN A 29 -12.81 10.52 -6.96
CA ASN A 29 -13.16 10.29 -8.36
C ASN A 29 -12.61 8.95 -8.89
N SER A 30 -11.88 8.19 -8.06
CA SER A 30 -11.31 6.92 -8.48
C SER A 30 -12.37 5.81 -8.50
N SER A 31 -12.30 4.99 -9.54
CA SER A 31 -13.21 3.86 -9.71
C SER A 31 -12.82 2.71 -8.79
N VAL A 32 -13.81 2.14 -8.11
CA VAL A 32 -13.67 0.89 -7.36
C VAL A 32 -13.43 -0.25 -8.34
N LEU A 33 -12.46 -1.11 -8.01
CA LEU A 33 -12.15 -2.31 -8.78
C LEU A 33 -13.19 -3.41 -8.50
N SER A 34 -13.65 -4.06 -9.56
CA SER A 34 -14.44 -5.28 -9.44
C SER A 34 -13.57 -6.47 -8.99
N LEU A 35 -14.21 -7.51 -8.49
CA LEU A 35 -13.52 -8.75 -8.07
C LEU A 35 -12.72 -9.39 -9.22
N ASP A 36 -13.23 -9.32 -10.44
CA ASP A 36 -12.54 -9.91 -11.61
C ASP A 36 -11.36 -9.06 -12.06
N GLU A 37 -11.45 -7.73 -11.96
CA GLU A 37 -10.31 -6.85 -12.20
C GLU A 37 -9.20 -7.12 -11.17
N VAL A 38 -9.54 -7.20 -9.88
CA VAL A 38 -8.56 -7.49 -8.81
C VAL A 38 -7.79 -8.78 -9.08
N LYS A 39 -8.47 -9.84 -9.54
CA LYS A 39 -7.83 -11.13 -9.86
C LYS A 39 -6.90 -11.07 -11.09
N GLN A 40 -7.10 -10.11 -11.97
CA GLN A 40 -6.36 -9.96 -13.22
C GLN A 40 -5.26 -8.90 -13.14
N LEU A 41 -5.17 -8.16 -12.02
CA LEU A 41 -4.12 -7.19 -11.82
C LEU A 41 -2.74 -7.87 -11.91
N PRO A 42 -1.80 -7.28 -12.66
CA PRO A 42 -0.40 -7.71 -12.61
C PRO A 42 0.14 -7.62 -11.18
N PRO A 43 1.09 -8.50 -10.80
CA PRO A 43 1.84 -8.34 -9.56
C PRO A 43 2.43 -6.94 -9.42
N GLU A 44 2.50 -6.44 -8.18
CA GLU A 44 3.04 -5.12 -7.85
C GLU A 44 2.26 -3.92 -8.42
N THR A 45 1.07 -4.14 -9.01
CA THR A 45 0.20 -3.03 -9.41
C THR A 45 -0.20 -2.21 -8.19
N ILE A 46 0.06 -0.90 -8.26
CA ILE A 46 -0.37 0.04 -7.23
C ILE A 46 -1.89 0.22 -7.33
N VAL A 47 -2.56 0.07 -6.20
CA VAL A 47 -3.98 0.37 -5.98
C VAL A 47 -4.10 1.40 -4.86
N ILE A 48 -5.28 2.00 -4.76
CA ILE A 48 -5.64 2.81 -3.59
C ILE A 48 -6.46 1.92 -2.65
N ALA A 49 -6.01 1.83 -1.40
CA ALA A 49 -6.65 1.05 -0.36
C ALA A 49 -6.91 1.92 0.87
N GLN A 50 -8.03 1.67 1.53
CA GLN A 50 -8.38 2.34 2.77
C GLN A 50 -7.67 1.67 3.96
N PHE A 51 -7.23 2.48 4.91
CA PHE A 51 -6.84 2.04 6.25
C PHE A 51 -7.47 3.01 7.24
N GLU A 52 -8.32 2.50 8.13
CA GLU A 52 -9.14 3.35 9.01
C GLU A 52 -9.97 4.36 8.17
N ASP A 53 -9.80 5.66 8.40
CA ASP A 53 -10.56 6.72 7.74
C ASP A 53 -9.79 7.43 6.61
N GLU A 54 -8.63 6.89 6.22
CA GLU A 54 -7.76 7.49 5.19
C GLU A 54 -7.40 6.50 4.07
N PHE A 55 -6.96 7.04 2.93
CA PHE A 55 -6.61 6.28 1.73
C PHE A 55 -5.13 6.38 1.43
N TYR A 56 -4.57 5.26 0.97
CA TYR A 56 -3.13 5.09 0.79
C TYR A 56 -2.82 4.30 -0.47
N ARG A 57 -1.60 4.45 -1.00
CA ARG A 57 -1.08 3.56 -2.04
C ARG A 57 -0.75 2.21 -1.43
N ALA A 58 -1.18 1.16 -2.10
CA ALA A 58 -0.92 -0.20 -1.68
C ALA A 58 -0.66 -1.13 -2.86
N VAL A 59 -0.08 -2.30 -2.56
CA VAL A 59 -0.02 -3.44 -3.48
C VAL A 59 -0.67 -4.64 -2.82
N ILE A 60 -1.34 -5.47 -3.61
CA ILE A 60 -1.86 -6.76 -3.14
C ILE A 60 -0.67 -7.70 -2.94
N GLN A 61 -0.53 -8.26 -1.74
CA GLN A 61 0.49 -9.26 -1.44
C GLN A 61 -0.03 -10.68 -1.66
N SER A 62 -1.26 -10.97 -1.21
CA SER A 62 -1.85 -12.30 -1.32
C SER A 62 -3.36 -12.26 -1.13
N ASP A 63 -4.04 -13.29 -1.64
CA ASP A 63 -5.42 -13.58 -1.22
C ASP A 63 -5.43 -14.00 0.25
N GLU A 64 -6.35 -13.43 1.03
CA GLU A 64 -6.65 -13.91 2.38
C GLU A 64 -7.87 -14.84 2.35
N SER A 65 -8.88 -14.49 1.55
CA SER A 65 -10.10 -15.28 1.37
C SER A 65 -10.73 -15.03 -0.01
N ALA A 66 -11.95 -15.55 -0.22
CA ALA A 66 -12.70 -15.26 -1.45
C ALA A 66 -12.90 -13.75 -1.66
N ASP A 67 -13.19 -13.03 -0.57
CA ASP A 67 -13.62 -11.63 -0.60
C ASP A 67 -12.55 -10.65 -0.09
N ASN A 68 -11.52 -11.12 0.61
CA ASN A 68 -10.45 -10.28 1.17
C ASN A 68 -9.07 -10.59 0.59
N VAL A 69 -8.21 -9.58 0.61
CA VAL A 69 -6.78 -9.66 0.29
C VAL A 69 -5.95 -9.06 1.41
N ILE A 70 -4.70 -9.51 1.51
CA ILE A 70 -3.67 -8.81 2.27
C ILE A 70 -3.01 -7.80 1.33
N VAL A 71 -3.01 -6.53 1.74
CA VAL A 71 -2.30 -5.45 1.05
C VAL A 71 -1.10 -4.98 1.86
N CYS A 72 -0.09 -4.45 1.19
CA CYS A 72 1.02 -3.73 1.79
C CYS A 72 0.93 -2.25 1.39
N TYR A 73 0.92 -1.36 2.38
CA TYR A 73 0.92 0.08 2.14
C TYR A 73 2.34 0.52 1.79
N VAL A 74 2.61 0.73 0.50
CA VAL A 74 3.98 0.84 -0.03
C VAL A 74 4.77 2.02 0.53
N ASP A 75 4.07 3.01 1.07
CA ASP A 75 4.66 4.21 1.64
C ASP A 75 4.99 4.05 3.13
N PHE A 76 4.39 3.09 3.83
CA PHE A 76 4.54 2.88 5.27
C PHE A 76 5.15 1.51 5.64
N GLY A 77 4.98 0.51 4.78
CA GLY A 77 5.52 -0.84 4.92
C GLY A 77 4.70 -1.80 5.77
N ASN A 78 3.65 -1.33 6.46
CA ASN A 78 2.71 -2.19 7.16
C ASN A 78 1.74 -2.89 6.19
N THR A 79 1.14 -3.98 6.65
CA THR A 79 0.15 -4.75 5.91
C THR A 79 -1.18 -4.74 6.62
N ASN A 80 -2.28 -4.85 5.89
CA ASN A 80 -3.60 -5.10 6.46
C ASN A 80 -4.46 -5.97 5.53
N SER A 81 -5.46 -6.63 6.11
CA SER A 81 -6.53 -7.26 5.35
C SER A 81 -7.57 -6.20 4.96
N CYS A 82 -8.02 -6.23 3.71
CA CYS A 82 -9.16 -5.42 3.27
C CYS A 82 -10.03 -6.17 2.25
N PRO A 83 -11.32 -5.78 2.12
CA PRO A 83 -12.18 -6.29 1.07
C PRO A 83 -11.63 -6.00 -0.33
N LYS A 84 -11.71 -6.96 -1.24
CA LYS A 84 -11.35 -6.77 -2.65
C LYS A 84 -12.16 -5.64 -3.29
N THR A 85 -13.41 -5.50 -2.87
CA THR A 85 -14.35 -4.48 -3.36
C THR A 85 -14.15 -3.09 -2.76
N SER A 86 -13.20 -2.89 -1.83
CA SER A 86 -12.84 -1.54 -1.35
C SER A 86 -11.63 -0.98 -2.08
N LEU A 87 -10.94 -1.78 -2.90
CA LEU A 87 -9.78 -1.33 -3.66
C LEU A 87 -10.22 -0.42 -4.81
N LYS A 88 -9.48 0.67 -5.00
CA LYS A 88 -9.70 1.63 -6.08
C LYS A 88 -8.51 1.67 -7.03
N GLN A 89 -8.78 2.04 -8.27
CA GLN A 89 -7.74 2.23 -9.29
C GLN A 89 -6.77 3.34 -8.86
N CYS A 90 -5.47 3.08 -9.02
CA CYS A 90 -4.46 4.12 -8.84
C CYS A 90 -4.22 4.82 -10.18
N SER A 91 -4.09 6.15 -10.17
CA SER A 91 -3.74 6.89 -11.38
C SER A 91 -2.29 6.60 -11.80
N LYS A 92 -1.98 6.86 -13.07
CA LYS A 92 -0.60 6.71 -13.59
C LYS A 92 0.39 7.63 -12.87
N GLN A 93 -0.05 8.82 -12.46
CA GLN A 93 0.80 9.77 -11.77
C GLN A 93 1.11 9.29 -10.34
N LEU A 94 0.09 8.89 -9.57
CA LEU A 94 0.29 8.31 -8.24
C LEU A 94 1.13 7.02 -8.30
N SER A 95 0.94 6.19 -9.33
CA SER A 95 1.72 4.97 -9.54
C SER A 95 3.18 5.22 -9.94
N SER A 96 3.51 6.44 -10.39
CA SER A 96 4.88 6.76 -10.84
C SER A 96 5.83 7.16 -9.72
N TYR A 97 5.30 7.54 -8.54
CA TYR A 97 6.16 7.83 -7.39
C TYR A 97 6.82 6.54 -6.88
N PRO A 98 8.10 6.58 -6.48
CA PRO A 98 8.74 5.45 -5.83
C PRO A 98 8.02 5.08 -4.53
N ASN A 99 8.21 3.85 -4.06
CA ASN A 99 7.69 3.43 -2.75
C ASN A 99 8.45 4.21 -1.66
N GLN A 100 7.72 4.85 -0.75
CA GLN A 100 8.35 5.68 0.27
C GLN A 100 8.84 4.90 1.49
N SER A 101 8.42 3.65 1.67
CA SER A 101 8.91 2.82 2.79
C SER A 101 10.22 2.12 2.47
N LYS A 102 11.18 2.25 3.39
CA LYS A 102 12.44 1.49 3.38
C LYS A 102 12.50 0.60 4.59
N ARG A 103 12.61 -0.72 4.37
CA ARG A 103 12.77 -1.69 5.45
C ARG A 103 14.19 -1.63 6.02
N CYS A 104 14.28 -1.42 7.32
CA CYS A 104 15.53 -1.25 8.05
C CYS A 104 15.61 -2.19 9.26
N GLN A 105 16.83 -2.39 9.75
CA GLN A 105 17.14 -3.08 11.00
C GLN A 105 18.28 -2.33 11.70
N LEU A 106 18.31 -2.37 13.02
CA LEU A 106 19.40 -1.79 13.80
C LEU A 106 20.70 -2.58 13.59
N TYR A 107 21.75 -1.88 13.19
CA TYR A 107 23.08 -2.47 13.04
C TYR A 107 23.58 -3.01 14.38
N GLY A 108 24.12 -4.24 14.38
CA GLY A 108 24.69 -4.87 15.57
C GLY A 108 23.67 -5.54 16.50
N ILE A 109 22.37 -5.51 16.19
CA ILE A 109 21.33 -6.24 16.91
C ILE A 109 20.86 -7.43 16.06
N LEU A 110 21.17 -8.64 16.51
CA LEU A 110 20.70 -9.88 15.87
C LEU A 110 19.32 -10.26 16.41
N PRO A 111 18.43 -10.82 15.56
CA PRO A 111 17.24 -11.50 16.05
C PRO A 111 17.61 -12.68 16.93
N ASP A 112 16.85 -12.86 18.02
CA ASP A 112 16.94 -14.05 18.88
C ASP A 112 16.62 -15.35 18.12
#